data_AF-A0A1A8LHZ6-F1
#
_entry.id   AF-A0A1A8LHZ6-F1
#
_cell.length_a   1.000
_cell.length_b   1.000
_cell.length_c   1.000
_cell.angle_alpha   90.00
_cell.angle_beta   90.00
_cell.angle_gamma   90.00
#
_symmetry.space_group_name_H-M   'P 1'
#
loop_
_entity.id
_entity.type
_entity.pdbx_description
1 polymer ?
#
loop_
_entity_poly.entity_id
_entity_poly.type
_entity_poly.pdbx_seq_one_letter_code
_entity_poly.pdbx_strand_id
1 'polypeptide(L)'
;ADFIPISFYNIFGFPTGLGALLVRNDAAGILRKTYFGGGTAAAYLSGENYYVPAENISDRFEDGTVSFLDIVALNHGFESLYRITGNMHNIQQHTFGLARYTYTLLSSLCHGNGRPVAQIYAEGQFESPITQGAILNFNLLDSSGQIVGYSQVDRMASLFNIHLRTGCFCNTGACQAFLGITDQQMKRNLQAGHVCGDGV
;
A
#
# COMPACT_ATOMS: atom_id res chain seq x y z
N ALA A 1 13.05 -11.74 4.67
CA ALA A 1 11.95 -11.77 3.70
C ALA A 1 12.38 -12.59 2.50
N ASP A 2 11.47 -13.35 1.89
CA ASP A 2 11.74 -14.19 0.72
C ASP A 2 11.57 -13.39 -0.58
N PHE A 3 10.66 -12.41 -0.54
CA PHE A 3 10.30 -11.51 -1.63
C PHE A 3 10.13 -10.09 -1.09
N ILE A 4 10.64 -9.09 -1.81
CA ILE A 4 10.47 -7.67 -1.47
C ILE A 4 10.02 -6.91 -2.73
N PRO A 5 8.73 -6.56 -2.83
CA PRO A 5 8.25 -5.71 -3.90
C PRO A 5 8.66 -4.26 -3.66
N ILE A 6 9.06 -3.58 -4.73
CA ILE A 6 9.51 -2.19 -4.72
C ILE A 6 8.69 -1.42 -5.74
N SER A 7 8.14 -0.29 -5.29
CA SER A 7 7.46 0.67 -6.15
C SER A 7 8.27 1.96 -6.16
N PHE A 8 8.89 2.28 -7.29
CA PHE A 8 9.78 3.45 -7.39
C PHE A 8 9.02 4.77 -7.37
N TYR A 9 7.84 4.82 -8.00
CA TYR A 9 7.01 6.03 -8.01
C TYR A 9 6.54 6.41 -6.59
N ASN A 10 6.40 5.45 -5.68
CA ASN A 10 6.07 5.76 -4.28
C ASN A 10 7.25 6.39 -3.51
N ILE A 11 8.49 6.22 -3.99
CA ILE A 11 9.69 6.76 -3.34
C ILE A 11 9.98 8.18 -3.84
N PHE A 12 9.88 8.41 -5.15
CA PHE A 12 10.26 9.70 -5.77
C PHE A 12 9.32 10.18 -6.90
N GLY A 13 8.12 9.62 -7.04
CA GLY A 13 7.04 10.14 -7.89
C GLY A 13 7.09 9.76 -9.38
N PHE A 14 8.16 9.11 -9.83
CA PHE A 14 8.41 8.80 -11.25
C PHE A 14 9.42 7.64 -11.33
N PRO A 15 9.43 6.77 -12.35
CA PRO A 15 8.39 6.56 -13.34
C PRO A 15 7.24 5.71 -12.76
N THR A 16 6.00 6.00 -13.18
CA THR A 16 4.78 5.39 -12.60
C THR A 16 4.55 3.94 -13.03
N GLY A 17 5.20 3.47 -14.10
CA GLY A 17 5.02 2.13 -14.67
C GLY A 17 6.10 1.11 -14.30
N LEU A 18 7.07 1.47 -13.46
CA LEU A 18 8.20 0.61 -13.14
C LEU A 18 8.26 0.26 -11.64
N GLY A 19 8.49 -1.01 -11.37
CA GLY A 19 8.80 -1.54 -10.05
C GLY A 19 9.91 -2.57 -10.12
N ALA A 20 10.25 -3.14 -8.98
CA ALA A 20 11.18 -4.26 -8.90
C ALA A 20 10.69 -5.29 -7.89
N LEU A 21 11.12 -6.53 -8.06
CA LEU A 21 10.92 -7.59 -7.08
C LEU A 21 12.29 -8.14 -6.71
N LEU A 22 12.72 -7.95 -5.46
CA LEU A 22 13.87 -8.67 -4.95
C LEU A 22 13.44 -10.06 -4.53
N VAL A 23 14.14 -11.07 -5.02
CA VAL A 23 13.82 -12.48 -4.80
C VAL A 23 15.01 -13.16 -4.13
N ARG A 24 14.75 -13.89 -3.03
CA ARG A 24 15.77 -14.76 -2.44
C ARG A 24 15.98 -15.97 -3.36
N ASN A 25 17.24 -16.26 -3.71
CA ASN A 25 17.58 -17.26 -4.74
C ASN A 25 16.99 -18.66 -4.49
N ASP A 26 16.92 -19.11 -3.24
CA ASP A 26 16.34 -20.41 -2.85
C ASP A 26 14.80 -20.44 -2.92
N ALA A 27 14.14 -19.29 -2.76
CA ALA A 27 12.69 -19.12 -2.87
C ALA A 27 12.23 -18.89 -4.31
N ALA A 28 13.16 -18.64 -5.22
CA ALA A 28 12.89 -18.22 -6.59
C ALA A 28 12.05 -19.25 -7.38
N GLY A 29 12.25 -20.55 -7.11
CA GLY A 29 11.46 -21.63 -7.72
C GLY A 29 9.98 -21.70 -7.29
N ILE A 30 9.57 -20.93 -6.28
CA ILE A 30 8.17 -20.81 -5.86
C ILE A 30 7.38 -19.93 -6.83
N LEU A 31 8.05 -18.99 -7.50
CA LEU A 31 7.40 -18.11 -8.48
C LEU A 31 6.98 -18.93 -9.70
N ARG A 32 5.67 -19.08 -9.88
CA ARG A 32 5.06 -19.79 -11.00
C ARG A 32 4.23 -18.82 -11.81
N LYS A 33 4.57 -18.69 -13.09
CA LYS A 33 3.83 -17.89 -14.05
C LYS A 33 2.89 -18.79 -14.84
N THR A 34 1.65 -18.35 -15.04
CA THR A 34 0.58 -19.11 -15.73
C THR A 34 0.38 -18.69 -17.18
N TYR A 35 1.10 -17.67 -17.63
CA TYR A 35 1.12 -17.16 -19.00
C TYR A 35 2.57 -16.85 -19.40
N PHE A 36 2.82 -16.57 -20.68
CA PHE A 36 4.13 -16.12 -21.15
C PHE A 36 3.97 -14.94 -22.10
N GLY A 37 5.02 -14.14 -22.21
CA GLY A 37 5.13 -13.02 -23.14
C GLY A 37 6.36 -13.18 -24.02
N GLY A 38 6.60 -12.20 -24.88
CA GLY A 38 7.83 -12.17 -25.68
C GLY A 38 9.07 -12.19 -24.78
N GLY A 39 10.11 -12.90 -25.18
CA GLY A 39 11.37 -12.97 -24.43
C GLY A 39 11.37 -13.91 -23.21
N THR A 40 10.21 -14.41 -22.76
CA THR A 40 10.12 -15.21 -21.53
C THR A 40 10.16 -16.73 -21.75
N ALA A 41 10.31 -17.17 -23.00
CA ALA A 41 10.26 -18.57 -23.40
C ALA A 41 11.56 -18.96 -24.12
N ALA A 42 12.11 -20.12 -23.76
CA ALA A 42 13.17 -20.76 -24.54
C ALA A 42 12.57 -21.47 -25.78
N ALA A 43 11.39 -22.09 -25.62
CA ALA A 43 10.67 -22.73 -26.72
C ALA A 43 9.16 -22.83 -26.41
N TYR A 44 8.33 -22.79 -27.45
CA TYR A 44 6.91 -23.14 -27.38
C TYR A 44 6.42 -23.62 -28.75
N LEU A 45 5.33 -24.38 -28.77
CA LEU A 45 4.77 -24.95 -29.99
C LEU A 45 3.39 -24.36 -30.29
N SER A 46 3.03 -24.31 -31.58
CA SER A 46 1.74 -23.80 -32.03
C SER A 46 0.63 -24.85 -32.03
N GLY A 47 0.99 -26.13 -32.20
CA GLY A 47 0.04 -27.24 -32.36
C GLY A 47 -0.29 -28.00 -31.08
N GLU A 48 0.43 -27.76 -29.98
CA GLU A 48 0.24 -28.46 -28.71
C GLU A 48 0.64 -27.59 -27.53
N ASN A 49 0.18 -27.98 -26.33
CA ASN A 49 0.51 -27.29 -25.09
C ASN A 49 1.93 -27.66 -24.61
N TYR A 50 2.93 -27.12 -25.29
CA TYR A 50 4.34 -27.25 -24.94
C TYR A 50 4.96 -25.87 -24.75
N TYR A 51 5.59 -25.67 -23.59
CA TYR A 51 6.27 -24.43 -23.22
C TYR A 51 7.48 -24.75 -22.35
N VAL A 52 8.61 -24.15 -22.70
CA VAL A 52 9.85 -24.18 -21.92
C VAL A 52 10.18 -22.73 -21.56
N PRO A 53 10.23 -22.38 -20.25
CA PRO A 53 10.61 -21.03 -19.84
C PRO A 53 12.08 -20.73 -20.15
N ALA A 54 12.42 -19.44 -20.25
CA ALA A 54 13.82 -19.01 -20.31
C ALA A 54 14.61 -19.58 -19.11
N GLU A 55 15.90 -19.89 -19.29
CA GLU A 55 16.72 -20.48 -18.21
C GLU A 55 16.87 -19.51 -17.03
N ASN A 56 17.20 -18.25 -17.32
CA ASN A 56 17.42 -17.23 -16.31
C ASN A 56 16.10 -16.78 -15.69
N ILE A 57 16.07 -16.58 -14.38
CA ILE A 57 14.79 -16.34 -13.69
C ILE A 57 14.20 -14.97 -13.99
N SER A 58 15.01 -13.92 -14.09
CA SER A 58 14.57 -12.56 -14.44
C SER A 58 13.78 -12.58 -15.74
N ASP A 59 14.34 -13.23 -16.76
CA ASP A 59 13.82 -13.25 -18.13
C ASP A 59 12.44 -13.94 -18.19
N ARG A 60 12.15 -14.86 -17.26
CA ARG A 60 10.82 -15.51 -17.18
C ARG A 60 9.71 -14.52 -16.80
N PHE A 61 10.06 -13.45 -16.08
CA PHE A 61 9.11 -12.47 -15.52
C PHE A 61 9.18 -11.10 -16.19
N GLU A 62 10.13 -10.88 -17.10
CA GLU A 62 10.26 -9.67 -17.90
C GLU A 62 9.54 -9.83 -19.25
N ASP A 63 8.21 -9.68 -19.22
CA ASP A 63 7.37 -9.83 -20.42
C ASP A 63 7.65 -8.76 -21.47
N GLY A 64 8.08 -9.21 -22.65
CA GLY A 64 8.28 -8.36 -23.81
C GLY A 64 9.53 -7.48 -23.68
N THR A 65 9.45 -6.28 -24.23
CA THR A 65 10.55 -5.31 -24.13
C THR A 65 10.45 -4.59 -22.80
N VAL A 66 11.46 -4.79 -21.95
CA VAL A 66 11.59 -4.07 -20.68
C VAL A 66 11.68 -2.56 -20.92
N SER A 67 11.11 -1.76 -20.02
CA SER A 67 11.13 -0.29 -20.12
C SER A 67 12.52 0.29 -19.83
N PHE A 68 13.44 0.14 -20.79
CA PHE A 68 14.85 0.53 -20.65
C PHE A 68 15.03 2.04 -20.40
N LEU A 69 14.13 2.88 -20.92
CA LEU A 69 14.15 4.32 -20.63
C LEU A 69 13.79 4.62 -19.17
N ASP A 70 12.73 3.99 -18.66
CA ASP A 70 12.31 4.17 -17.26
C ASP A 70 13.36 3.62 -16.29
N ILE A 71 14.03 2.51 -16.64
CA ILE A 71 15.13 1.94 -15.85
C ILE A 71 16.27 2.93 -15.72
N VAL A 72 16.70 3.55 -16.81
CA VAL A 72 17.74 4.60 -16.77
C VAL A 72 17.30 5.77 -15.90
N ALA A 73 16.02 6.12 -15.95
CA ALA A 73 15.47 7.22 -15.19
C ALA A 73 15.48 7.01 -13.66
N LEU A 74 15.53 5.75 -13.20
CA LEU A 74 15.67 5.44 -11.77
C LEU A 74 16.94 6.05 -11.17
N ASN A 75 18.04 6.10 -11.93
CA ASN A 75 19.29 6.69 -11.43
C ASN A 75 19.09 8.17 -11.06
N HIS A 76 18.38 8.92 -11.91
CA HIS A 76 18.03 10.32 -11.63
C HIS A 76 17.05 10.46 -10.44
N GLY A 77 16.14 9.50 -10.27
CA GLY A 77 15.24 9.44 -9.12
C GLY A 77 16.00 9.26 -7.80
N PHE A 78 16.92 8.29 -7.74
CA PHE A 78 17.76 8.06 -6.56
C PHE A 78 18.72 9.21 -6.28
N GLU A 79 19.35 9.78 -7.31
CA GLU A 79 20.23 10.94 -7.17
C GLU A 79 19.45 12.15 -6.63
N SER A 80 18.26 12.42 -7.17
CA SER A 80 17.40 13.51 -6.70
C SER A 80 16.96 13.29 -5.26
N LEU A 81 16.55 12.07 -4.90
CA LEU A 81 16.19 11.70 -3.54
C LEU A 81 17.35 11.96 -2.58
N TYR A 82 18.55 11.44 -2.90
CA TYR A 82 19.75 11.64 -2.11
C TYR A 82 20.12 13.11 -1.98
N ARG A 83 20.07 13.89 -3.07
CA ARG A 83 20.36 15.33 -3.05
C ARG A 83 19.41 16.12 -2.16
N ILE A 84 18.12 15.77 -2.14
CA ILE A 84 17.09 16.50 -1.39
C ILE A 84 17.08 16.08 0.09
N THR A 85 17.22 14.79 0.37
CA THR A 85 16.99 14.24 1.72
C THR A 85 18.26 13.76 2.42
N GLY A 86 19.36 13.64 1.71
CA GLY A 86 20.62 13.06 2.18
C GLY A 86 20.60 11.54 2.18
N ASN A 87 19.65 10.89 2.85
CA ASN A 87 19.52 9.44 2.87
C ASN A 87 18.13 8.98 3.34
N MET A 88 17.87 7.67 3.25
CA MET A 88 16.61 7.07 3.71
C MET A 88 16.39 7.20 5.23
N HIS A 89 17.46 7.27 6.04
CA HIS A 89 17.33 7.44 7.48
C HIS A 89 16.70 8.80 7.82
N ASN A 90 17.11 9.88 7.15
CA ASN A 90 16.53 11.20 7.35
C ASN A 90 15.03 11.23 6.97
N ILE A 91 14.67 10.58 5.86
CA ILE A 91 13.25 10.44 5.45
C ILE A 91 12.47 9.67 6.51
N GLN A 92 13.01 8.55 7.00
CA GLN A 92 12.38 7.74 8.04
C GLN A 92 12.16 8.56 9.31
N GLN A 93 13.18 9.26 9.82
CA GLN A 93 13.06 10.09 11.02
C GLN A 93 12.04 11.22 10.85
N HIS A 94 12.07 11.91 9.70
CA HIS A 94 11.15 13.01 9.43
C HIS A 94 9.69 12.53 9.36
N THR A 95 9.43 11.51 8.54
CA THR A 95 8.07 10.99 8.32
C THR A 95 7.51 10.31 9.58
N PHE A 96 8.35 9.59 10.33
CA PHE A 96 7.97 9.07 11.64
C PHE A 96 7.68 10.18 12.65
N GLY A 97 8.47 11.25 12.68
CA GLY A 97 8.23 12.41 13.54
C GLY A 97 6.86 13.03 13.29
N LEU A 98 6.48 13.21 12.01
CA LEU A 98 5.14 13.67 11.63
C LEU A 98 4.05 12.69 12.08
N ALA A 99 4.21 11.40 11.79
CA ALA A 99 3.23 10.38 12.16
C ALA A 99 3.03 10.29 13.69
N ARG A 100 4.12 10.32 14.47
CA ARG A 100 4.08 10.31 15.93
C ARG A 100 3.45 11.58 16.51
N TYR A 101 3.76 12.74 15.93
CA TYR A 101 3.14 14.01 16.32
C TYR A 101 1.62 13.96 16.10
N THR A 102 1.18 13.56 14.90
CA THR A 102 -0.24 13.41 14.58
C THR A 102 -0.92 12.37 15.47
N TYR A 103 -0.28 11.22 15.71
CA TYR A 103 -0.78 10.20 16.63
C TYR A 103 -1.01 10.77 18.04
N THR A 104 -0.02 11.49 18.58
CA THR A 104 -0.08 12.05 19.94
C THR A 104 -1.22 13.05 20.06
N LEU A 105 -1.33 14.00 19.12
CA LEU A 105 -2.42 14.96 19.11
C LEU A 105 -3.78 14.29 18.97
N LEU A 106 -3.96 13.44 17.96
CA LEU A 106 -5.23 12.79 17.67
C LEU A 106 -5.70 11.91 18.85
N SER A 107 -4.78 11.21 19.52
CA SER A 107 -5.07 10.39 20.69
C SER A 107 -5.50 11.22 21.91
N SER A 108 -5.12 12.49 21.98
CA SER A 108 -5.48 13.40 23.07
C SER A 108 -6.78 14.17 22.86
N LEU A 109 -7.36 14.12 21.66
CA LEU A 109 -8.57 14.86 21.33
C LEU A 109 -9.79 14.13 21.90
N CYS A 110 -10.57 14.84 22.73
CA CYS A 110 -11.83 14.38 23.27
C CYS A 110 -12.97 15.34 22.93
N HIS A 111 -14.17 14.78 22.78
CA HIS A 111 -15.42 15.52 22.77
C HIS A 111 -15.65 16.18 24.14
N GLY A 112 -16.59 17.13 24.21
CA GLY A 112 -16.91 17.83 25.47
C GLY A 112 -17.41 16.91 26.60
N ASN A 113 -17.81 15.68 26.29
CA ASN A 113 -18.19 14.65 27.26
C ASN A 113 -17.04 13.71 27.65
N GLY A 114 -15.80 14.02 27.25
CA GLY A 114 -14.60 13.26 27.56
C GLY A 114 -14.36 12.02 26.69
N ARG A 115 -15.24 11.69 25.75
CA ARG A 115 -15.03 10.56 24.82
C ARG A 115 -13.99 10.91 23.76
N PRO A 116 -13.13 9.97 23.33
CA PRO A 116 -12.12 10.22 22.31
C PRO A 116 -12.76 10.56 20.96
N VAL A 117 -12.10 11.42 20.19
CA VAL A 117 -12.54 11.84 18.83
C VAL A 117 -12.15 10.79 17.78
N ALA A 118 -11.13 9.98 18.02
CA ALA A 118 -10.64 9.01 17.04
C ALA A 118 -10.38 7.64 17.66
N GLN A 119 -10.66 6.61 16.87
CA GLN A 119 -10.21 5.24 17.11
C GLN A 119 -9.04 4.95 16.17
N ILE A 120 -7.85 4.82 16.73
CA ILE A 120 -6.61 4.58 15.96
C ILE A 120 -6.31 3.08 15.87
N TYR A 121 -5.90 2.63 14.69
CA TYR A 121 -5.50 1.24 14.42
C TYR A 121 -3.98 1.16 14.25
N ALA A 122 -3.28 0.74 15.31
CA ALA A 122 -1.84 0.55 15.30
C ALA A 122 -1.41 -0.54 16.30
N GLU A 123 -0.33 -1.24 15.97
CA GLU A 123 0.34 -2.16 16.89
C GLU A 123 1.38 -1.37 17.70
N GLY A 124 0.92 -0.73 18.79
CA GLY A 124 1.76 0.07 19.69
C GLY A 124 1.42 1.57 19.70
N GLN A 125 2.35 2.39 20.20
CA GLN A 125 2.13 3.82 20.46
C GLN A 125 3.05 4.75 19.65
N PHE A 126 3.42 4.36 18.42
CA PHE A 126 4.34 5.12 17.58
C PHE A 126 5.64 5.48 18.32
N GLU A 127 6.25 4.49 18.99
CA GLU A 127 7.44 4.69 19.82
C GLU A 127 8.75 4.62 19.01
N SER A 128 8.76 3.82 17.94
CA SER A 128 9.96 3.58 17.13
C SER A 128 9.68 3.61 15.62
N PRO A 129 10.56 4.25 14.82
CA PRO A 129 10.49 4.23 13.37
C PRO A 129 10.83 2.86 12.74
N ILE A 130 11.29 1.90 13.55
CA ILE A 130 11.62 0.54 13.10
C ILE A 130 10.36 -0.32 13.01
N THR A 131 9.42 -0.13 13.94
CA THR A 131 8.20 -0.93 14.03
C THR A 131 6.99 -0.24 13.41
N GLN A 132 7.02 1.08 13.27
CA GLN A 132 5.91 1.88 12.75
C GLN A 132 6.36 2.82 11.64
N GLY A 133 5.67 2.74 10.51
CA GLY A 133 5.90 3.62 9.36
C GLY A 133 5.13 4.95 9.45
N ALA A 134 5.15 5.70 8.35
CA ALA A 134 4.55 7.03 8.24
C ALA A 134 3.01 7.06 8.13
N ILE A 135 2.35 5.90 8.14
CA ILE A 135 0.90 5.78 7.93
C ILE A 135 0.19 5.66 9.29
N LEU A 136 -0.86 6.46 9.46
CA LEU A 136 -1.77 6.42 10.61
C LEU A 136 -3.18 6.09 10.11
N ASN A 137 -3.68 4.91 10.48
CA ASN A 137 -5.05 4.48 10.16
C ASN A 137 -5.97 4.75 11.34
N PHE A 138 -7.15 5.33 11.11
CA PHE A 138 -8.11 5.63 12.17
C PHE A 138 -9.53 5.80 11.62
N ASN A 139 -10.50 5.69 12.52
CA ASN A 139 -11.85 6.19 12.31
C ASN A 139 -12.10 7.41 13.21
N LEU A 140 -12.91 8.35 12.73
CA LEU A 140 -13.43 9.42 13.58
C LEU A 140 -14.73 8.98 14.24
N LEU A 141 -14.91 9.39 15.48
CA LEU A 141 -16.06 9.06 16.31
C LEU A 141 -16.87 10.33 16.58
N ASP A 142 -18.20 10.21 16.60
CA ASP A 142 -19.07 11.27 17.09
C ASP A 142 -19.08 11.34 18.62
N SER A 143 -19.79 12.32 19.19
CA SER A 143 -19.89 12.47 20.65
C SER A 143 -20.63 11.32 21.34
N SER A 144 -21.39 10.51 20.59
CA SER A 144 -22.01 9.27 21.06
C SER A 144 -21.09 8.04 20.96
N GLY A 145 -19.86 8.23 20.47
CA GLY A 145 -18.86 7.18 20.28
C GLY A 145 -19.07 6.31 19.04
N GLN A 146 -19.96 6.72 18.12
CA GLN A 146 -20.22 5.99 16.88
C GLN A 146 -19.27 6.44 15.77
N ILE A 147 -18.89 5.50 14.90
CA ILE A 147 -18.02 5.79 13.76
C ILE A 147 -18.75 6.71 12.78
N VAL A 148 -18.10 7.82 12.42
CA VAL A 148 -18.52 8.69 11.34
C VAL A 148 -18.08 8.06 10.01
N GLY A 149 -19.01 7.92 9.07
CA GLY A 149 -18.74 7.29 7.78
C GLY A 149 -17.59 7.98 7.03
N TYR A 150 -16.68 7.19 6.44
CA TYR A 150 -15.48 7.73 5.79
C TYR A 150 -15.79 8.69 4.63
N SER A 151 -16.93 8.50 3.94
CA SER A 151 -17.38 9.38 2.85
C SER A 151 -17.77 10.77 3.36
N GLN A 152 -18.35 10.84 4.56
CA GLN A 152 -18.67 12.10 5.23
C GLN A 152 -17.38 12.79 5.68
N VAL A 153 -16.44 12.05 6.26
CA VAL A 153 -15.13 12.57 6.67
C VAL A 153 -14.36 13.14 5.47
N ASP A 154 -14.33 12.41 4.36
CA ASP A 154 -13.67 12.83 3.11
C ASP A 154 -14.23 14.14 2.58
N ARG A 155 -15.57 14.25 2.46
CA ARG A 155 -16.24 15.46 2.01
C ARG A 155 -15.98 16.63 2.94
N MET A 156 -16.05 16.42 4.25
CA MET A 156 -15.80 17.48 5.22
C MET A 156 -14.35 17.96 5.16
N ALA A 157 -13.38 17.05 5.16
CA ALA A 157 -11.95 17.38 5.06
C ALA A 157 -11.65 18.17 3.77
N SER A 158 -12.28 17.79 2.65
CA SER A 158 -12.12 18.46 1.35
C SER A 158 -12.59 19.92 1.37
N LEU A 159 -13.61 20.27 2.16
CA LEU A 159 -14.04 21.67 2.34
C LEU A 159 -12.96 22.54 3.01
N PHE A 160 -12.00 21.92 3.69
CA PHE A 160 -10.86 22.56 4.34
C PHE A 160 -9.53 22.32 3.59
N ASN A 161 -9.58 21.88 2.32
CA ASN A 161 -8.41 21.54 1.50
C ASN A 161 -7.52 20.43 2.11
N ILE A 162 -8.12 19.52 2.87
CA ILE A 162 -7.45 18.35 3.41
C ILE A 162 -7.90 17.13 2.61
N HIS A 163 -6.95 16.47 1.95
CA HIS A 163 -7.20 15.29 1.14
C HIS A 163 -6.80 14.04 1.93
N LEU A 164 -7.78 13.18 2.21
CA LEU A 164 -7.58 11.94 2.95
C LEU A 164 -7.71 10.76 2.00
N ARG A 165 -6.92 9.71 2.22
CA ARG A 165 -7.21 8.40 1.66
C ARG A 165 -8.29 7.77 2.55
N THR A 166 -9.45 7.46 1.99
CA THR A 166 -10.59 6.92 2.73
C THR A 166 -11.05 5.57 2.18
N GLY A 167 -11.92 4.89 2.93
CA GLY A 167 -12.39 3.53 2.62
C GLY A 167 -11.45 2.43 3.12
N CYS A 168 -11.45 1.29 2.43
CA CYS A 168 -10.70 0.10 2.87
C CYS A 168 -9.35 -0.12 2.19
N PHE A 169 -8.79 0.87 1.51
CA PHE A 169 -7.40 0.85 1.00
C PHE A 169 -7.03 -0.37 0.15
N CYS A 170 -8.01 -0.92 -0.59
CA CYS A 170 -7.87 -2.19 -1.32
C CYS A 170 -7.49 -3.40 -0.45
N ASN A 171 -7.69 -3.31 0.87
CA ASN A 171 -7.42 -4.34 1.87
C ASN A 171 -8.67 -4.59 2.72
N THR A 172 -9.71 -5.11 2.08
CA THR A 172 -10.99 -5.43 2.74
C THR A 172 -10.86 -6.44 3.86
N GLY A 173 -9.93 -7.39 3.76
CA GLY A 173 -9.68 -8.37 4.82
C GLY A 173 -9.19 -7.72 6.12
N ALA A 174 -8.22 -6.80 6.03
CA ALA A 174 -7.79 -6.04 7.20
C ALA A 174 -8.91 -5.15 7.74
N CYS A 175 -9.61 -4.44 6.87
CA CYS A 175 -10.79 -3.64 7.24
C CYS A 175 -11.80 -4.47 8.03
N GLN A 176 -12.17 -5.64 7.51
CA GLN A 176 -13.10 -6.55 8.15
C GLN A 176 -12.64 -6.92 9.57
N ALA A 177 -11.37 -7.30 9.72
CA ALA A 177 -10.79 -7.70 11.00
C ALA A 177 -10.77 -6.53 12.01
N PHE A 178 -10.26 -5.37 11.63
CA PHE A 178 -10.12 -4.21 12.53
C PHE A 178 -11.46 -3.53 12.87
N LEU A 179 -12.45 -3.62 11.98
CA LEU A 179 -13.79 -3.06 12.20
C LEU A 179 -14.74 -4.07 12.88
N GLY A 180 -14.29 -5.30 13.14
CA GLY A 180 -15.13 -6.34 13.75
C GLY A 180 -16.30 -6.76 12.86
N ILE A 181 -16.18 -6.62 11.54
CA ILE A 181 -17.24 -6.99 10.60
C ILE A 181 -17.22 -8.51 10.45
N THR A 182 -18.36 -9.15 10.74
CA THR A 182 -18.47 -10.62 10.59
C THR A 182 -18.52 -11.03 9.12
N ASP A 183 -18.10 -12.26 8.81
CA ASP A 183 -18.22 -12.84 7.47
C ASP A 183 -19.65 -12.76 6.92
N GLN A 184 -20.64 -12.99 7.80
CA GLN A 184 -22.05 -12.92 7.44
C GLN A 184 -22.46 -11.48 7.10
N GLN A 185 -21.95 -10.50 7.83
CA GLN A 185 -22.19 -9.09 7.52
C GLN A 185 -21.56 -8.71 6.18
N MET A 186 -20.32 -9.12 5.90
CA MET A 186 -19.68 -8.87 4.60
C MET A 186 -20.47 -9.47 3.44
N LYS A 187 -20.93 -10.72 3.58
CA LYS A 187 -21.77 -11.38 2.56
C LYS A 187 -23.12 -10.68 2.37
N ARG A 188 -23.77 -10.25 3.45
CA ARG A 188 -25.03 -9.49 3.39
C ARG A 188 -24.84 -8.14 2.72
N ASN A 189 -23.76 -7.42 3.04
CA ASN A 189 -23.45 -6.15 2.41
C ASN A 189 -23.30 -6.32 0.89
N LEU A 190 -22.58 -7.36 0.44
CA LEU A 190 -22.47 -7.67 -0.99
C LEU A 190 -23.83 -8.00 -1.62
N GLN A 191 -24.67 -8.80 -0.95
CA GLN A 191 -26.02 -9.12 -1.44
C GLN A 191 -26.92 -7.88 -1.53
N ALA A 192 -26.70 -6.89 -0.67
CA ALA A 192 -27.36 -5.59 -0.72
C ALA A 192 -26.77 -4.64 -1.78
N GLY A 193 -25.73 -5.07 -2.51
CA GLY A 193 -25.11 -4.30 -3.60
C GLY A 193 -23.89 -3.49 -3.20
N HIS A 194 -23.42 -3.59 -1.95
CA HIS A 194 -22.23 -2.87 -1.50
C HIS A 194 -20.95 -3.46 -2.07
N VAL A 195 -20.01 -2.58 -2.42
CA VAL A 195 -18.71 -2.93 -3.00
C VAL A 195 -17.60 -2.08 -2.39
N CYS A 196 -16.35 -2.51 -2.56
CA CYS A 196 -15.19 -1.77 -2.05
C CYS A 196 -15.16 -0.34 -2.60
N GLY A 197 -15.26 0.65 -1.69
CA GLY A 197 -15.15 2.07 -2.05
C GLY A 197 -16.45 2.66 -2.61
N ASP A 198 -17.60 2.02 -2.37
CA ASP A 198 -18.88 2.68 -2.58
C ASP A 198 -19.05 3.89 -1.63
N GLY A 199 -19.95 4.79 -2.00
CA GLY A 199 -20.23 6.01 -1.23
C GLY A 199 -21.53 5.93 -0.43
N VAL A 200 -22.10 4.73 -0.31
CA VAL A 200 -23.43 4.45 0.24
C VAL A 200 -23.34 4.07 1.71
#